data_AF-A0A7X5F8C9-F1
#
_entry.id   AF-A0A7X5F8C9-F1
#
_cell.length_a   1.000
_cell.length_b   1.000
_cell.length_c   1.000
_cell.angle_alpha   90.00
_cell.angle_beta   90.00
_cell.angle_gamma   90.00
#
_symmetry.space_group_name_H-M   'P 1'
#
loop_
_entity.id
_entity.type
_entity.pdbx_description
1 polymer ?
#
loop_
_entity_poly.entity_id
_entity_poly.type
_entity_poly.pdbx_seq_one_letter_code
_entity_poly.pdbx_strand_id
1 'polypeptide(L)' 'LEEHQIAGGMGSTIAEFLSENYPIPIHFMGINDTFGESGEAEELIQKYGLGKEAIKQTVKKIIKTL' A
#
# COMPACT_ATOMS: atom_id res chain seq x y z
N LEU A 1 -0.35 -3.97 -1.08
CA LEU A 1 -0.58 -3.81 0.37
C LEU A 1 0.59 -4.47 1.07
N GLU A 2 1.31 -3.72 1.89
CA GLU A 2 2.46 -4.21 2.67
C GLU A 2 2.56 -3.44 3.99
N GLU A 3 2.99 -4.11 5.07
CA GLU A 3 3.34 -3.46 6.34
C GLU A 3 4.83 -3.07 6.32
N HIS A 4 5.20 -2.32 5.27
CA HIS A 4 6.57 -1.93 4.97
C HIS A 4 6.54 -0.61 4.19
N GLN A 5 7.71 0.04 4.04
CA GLN A 5 7.85 1.20 3.15
C GLN A 5 7.40 0.83 1.74
N ILE A 6 6.57 1.68 1.12
CA ILE A 6 6.18 1.50 -0.27
C ILE A 6 7.35 1.71 -1.24
N ALA A 7 8.38 2.45 -0.81
CA ALA A 7 9.58 2.70 -1.59
C ALA A 7 10.58 1.55 -1.41
N GLY A 8 10.89 0.85 -2.50
CA GLY A 8 11.79 -0.31 -2.48
C GLY A 8 11.21 -1.55 -1.83
N GLY A 9 9.89 -1.55 -1.58
CA GLY A 9 9.17 -2.66 -0.95
C GLY A 9 8.71 -3.72 -1.95
N MET A 10 7.78 -4.57 -1.48
CA MET A 10 7.18 -5.61 -2.30
C MET A 10 6.44 -5.01 -3.50
N GLY A 11 5.68 -3.93 -3.28
CA GLY A 11 4.98 -3.23 -4.35
C GLY A 11 5.93 -2.73 -5.44
N SER A 12 7.12 -2.23 -5.07
CA SER A 12 8.10 -1.72 -6.04
C SER A 12 8.62 -2.84 -6.92
N THR A 13 8.95 -3.99 -6.32
CA THR A 13 9.40 -5.18 -7.06
C THR A 13 8.36 -5.64 -8.08
N ILE A 14 7.08 -5.68 -7.68
CA ILE A 14 5.98 -6.04 -8.58
C ILE A 14 5.82 -5.00 -9.70
N ALA A 15 5.94 -3.71 -9.38
CA ALA A 15 5.82 -2.63 -10.36
C ALA A 15 6.96 -2.63 -11.38
N GLU A 16 8.21 -2.90 -10.95
CA GLU A 16 9.36 -3.08 -11.84
C GLU A 16 9.09 -4.22 -12.82
N PHE A 17 8.71 -5.40 -12.33
CA PHE A 17 8.38 -6.54 -13.18
C PHE A 17 7.27 -6.22 -14.19
N LEU A 18 6.16 -5.64 -13.72
CA LEU A 18 5.03 -5.30 -14.59
C LEU A 18 5.37 -4.19 -15.59
N SER A 19 6.25 -3.25 -15.25
CA SER A 19 6.70 -2.19 -16.17
C SER A 19 7.39 -2.74 -17.41
N GLU A 20 8.10 -3.86 -17.28
CA GLU A 20 8.81 -4.52 -18.39
C GLU A 20 7.94 -5.54 -19.13
N ASN A 21 7.03 -6.23 -18.43
CA ASN A 21 6.34 -7.41 -18.96
C ASN A 21 4.88 -7.15 -19.35
N TYR A 22 4.14 -6.36 -18.56
CA TYR A 22 2.72 -6.10 -18.81
C TYR A 22 2.24 -4.85 -18.03
N PRO A 23 2.45 -3.63 -18.59
CA PRO A 23 2.12 -2.40 -17.89
C PRO A 23 0.62 -2.27 -17.62
N ILE A 24 0.26 -2.19 -16.33
CA ILE A 24 -1.11 -1.99 -15.86
C ILE A 24 -1.14 -0.96 -14.74
N PRO A 25 -2.29 -0.33 -14.46
CA PRO A 25 -2.43 0.55 -13.29
C PRO A 25 -2.14 -0.22 -12.00
N ILE A 26 -1.27 0.35 -11.15
CA ILE A 26 -0.91 -0.19 -9.84
C ILE A 26 -1.20 0.87 -8.77
N HIS A 27 -1.78 0.44 -7.65
CA HIS A 27 -1.97 1.30 -6.48
C HIS A 27 -1.21 0.72 -5.28
N PHE A 28 -0.33 1.53 -4.71
CA PHE A 28 0.49 1.15 -3.56
C PHE A 28 -0.26 1.45 -2.26
N MET A 29 -0.21 0.50 -1.32
CA MET A 29 -0.66 0.70 0.06
C MET A 29 0.41 0.14 0.98
N GLY A 30 0.95 0.98 1.85
CA GLY A 30 2.00 0.66 2.81
C GLY A 30 2.42 1.92 3.59
N ILE A 31 3.59 1.86 4.22
CA ILE A 31 4.17 2.97 4.98
C ILE A 31 4.77 4.01 4.02
N ASN A 32 4.55 5.30 4.29
CA ASN A 32 4.94 6.40 3.40
C ASN A 32 6.09 7.22 3.99
N ASP A 33 7.32 6.72 3.85
CA ASP A 33 8.55 7.42 4.23
C ASP A 33 8.53 7.98 5.66
N THR A 34 8.12 7.14 6.60
CA THR A 34 8.11 7.44 8.03
C THR A 34 8.80 6.34 8.81
N PHE A 35 9.45 6.70 9.92
CA PHE A 35 9.99 5.69 10.84
C PHE A 35 8.87 4.85 11.45
N GLY A 36 9.20 3.60 11.78
CA GLY A 36 8.34 2.75 12.59
C GLY A 36 8.20 3.29 14.01
N GLU A 37 7.11 2.90 14.66
CA GLU A 37 6.77 3.37 15.99
C GLU A 37 6.47 2.18 16.91
N SER A 38 6.72 2.36 18.20
CA SER A 38 6.29 1.41 19.22
C SER A 38 4.83 1.65 19.57
N GLY A 39 4.03 0.59 19.61
CA GLY A 39 2.62 0.66 19.96
C GLY A 39 1.92 -0.67 19.73
N GLU A 40 0.63 -0.72 20.05
CA GLU A 40 -0.20 -1.88 19.75
C GLU A 40 -0.38 -2.02 18.23
N ALA A 41 -0.19 -3.24 17.73
CA ALA A 41 -0.18 -3.52 16.29
C ALA A 41 -1.46 -3.02 15.60
N GLU A 42 -2.62 -3.20 16.25
CA GLU A 42 -3.91 -2.81 15.68
C GLU A 42 -4.06 -1.28 15.59
N GLU A 43 -3.52 -0.54 16.56
CA GLU A 43 -3.50 0.94 16.53
C GLU A 43 -2.57 1.45 15.43
N LEU A 44 -1.40 0.83 15.27
CA LEU A 44 -0.44 1.19 14.22
C LEU A 44 -1.01 0.90 12.83
N ILE A 45 -1.66 -0.26 12.62
CA ILE A 45 -2.33 -0.59 11.35
C ILE A 45 -3.39 0.46 10.98
N GLN A 46 -4.18 0.93 11.95
CA GLN A 46 -5.17 1.98 11.70
C GLN A 46 -4.51 3.32 11.42
N LYS A 47 -3.50 3.69 12.20
CA LYS A 47 -2.72 4.93 12.03
C LYS A 47 -2.11 5.04 10.63
N TYR A 48 -1.52 3.95 10.14
CA TYR A 48 -0.91 3.90 8.81
C TYR A 48 -1.90 3.69 7.67
N GLY A 49 -3.21 3.62 7.96
CA GLY A 49 -4.24 3.46 6.93
C GLY A 49 -4.19 2.09 6.24
N LEU A 50 -3.70 1.07 6.94
CA LEU A 50 -3.60 -0.31 6.43
C LEU A 50 -4.75 -1.20 6.92
N GLY A 51 -5.64 -0.64 7.75
CA GLY A 51 -6.82 -1.31 8.28
C GLY A 51 -7.89 -1.61 7.22
N LYS A 52 -8.80 -2.52 7.59
CA LYS A 52 -9.92 -3.00 6.75
C LYS A 52 -10.72 -1.89 6.06
N GLU A 53 -11.06 -0.82 6.78
CA GLU A 53 -11.88 0.26 6.21
C GLU A 53 -11.09 1.11 5.21
N ALA A 54 -9.80 1.36 5.46
CA ALA A 54 -8.92 2.06 4.53
C ALA A 54 -8.74 1.27 3.22
N ILE A 55 -8.57 -0.07 3.31
CA ILE A 55 -8.52 -0.95 2.14
C ILE A 55 -9.81 -0.85 1.33
N LYS A 56 -10.98 -0.97 1.97
CA LYS A 56 -12.27 -0.87 1.28
C LYS A 56 -12.45 0.46 0.58
N GLN A 57 -12.11 1.57 1.23
CA GLN A 57 -12.24 2.91 0.64
C GLN A 57 -11.30 3.08 -0.55
N THR A 58 -10.07 2.59 -0.43
CA THR A 58 -9.07 2.61 -1.50
C THR A 58 -9.54 1.82 -2.72
N VAL A 59 -10.00 0.58 -2.53
CA VAL A 59 -10.55 -0.24 -3.62
C VAL A 59 -11.74 0.44 -4.28
N LYS A 60 -12.69 0.98 -3.50
CA LYS A 60 -13.84 1.73 -4.04
C LYS A 60 -13.41 2.95 -4.86
N LYS A 61 -12.34 3.65 -4.43
CA LYS A 61 -11.79 4.79 -5.16
C LYS A 61 -11.20 4.34 -6.49
N ILE A 62 -10.35 3.31 -6.47
CA ILE A 62 -9.70 2.76 -7.66
C ILE A 62 -10.76 2.36 -8.70
N ILE A 63 -11.77 1.58 -8.31
CA ILE A 63 -12.82 1.11 -9.22
C ILE A 63 -13.60 2.26 -9.85
N LYS A 64 -13.81 3.38 -9.15
CA LYS A 64 -14.50 4.56 -9.71
C LYS A 64 -13.66 5.36 -10.70
N THR A 65 -12.34 5.21 -10.64
CA THR A 65 -11.37 5.95 -11.49
C THR A 65 -10.83 5.12 -12.64
N LEU A 66 -11.23 3.85 -12.75
CA LEU A 66 -11.05 3.00 -13.93
C LEU A 66 -12.17 3.29 -14.94
#